data_AF-A0A7V6ZM91-F1
#
_entry.id   AF-A0A7V6ZM91-F1
#
_cell.length_a   1.000
_cell.length_b   1.000
_cell.length_c   1.000
_cell.angle_alpha   90.00
_cell.angle_beta   90.00
_cell.angle_gamma   90.00
#
_symmetry.space_group_name_H-M   'P 1'
#
loop_
_entity.id
_entity.type
_entity.pdbx_description
1 polymer ?
#
loop_
_entity_poly.entity_id
_entity_poly.type
_entity_poly.pdbx_seq_one_letter_code
_entity_poly.pdbx_strand_id
1 'polypeptide(L)'
;MGMPAHPARPGAIGEVHARPHPAFEAPRVLVQLSFMTEGGSAVDQAALADLSRRQGVAAPDRSARHHMMKWGKGTLRWERHNEFSTYLWEGPLDRAGSRAADETPFGASFSAPGTVISGVRMEFRDWTAESERLIARFDVDSLCYSMVENGAAAIVTDFRQDGDGLTRVLVLDRGLSASRRGALAQRLLEIETYRTLAMLGLPLAQSLSPRLRRIEDRLAQLTSEMRNEESRNSQKLLDELTGLAAELEADAAASLYRFGASRAYDDIVEERLAVLAEEAVPGYDTWAAFLQRRVAPAMRTCRSVEERQANLSRKLTRATQLLRTWIDVEVEKQNRDLLASMNNRARLQLRLQQTVEGLSVAAVSYYVVGLVGYLAKGVTIAGLTVKPELVTAISVPVVVLAIWLFVRRIRRAHSDDARH
;
A
#
# COMPACT_ATOMS: atom_id res chain seq x y z
N MET A 1 -21.00 -24.27 35.50
CA MET A 1 -21.78 -23.01 35.64
C MET A 1 -23.00 -23.13 34.76
N GLY A 2 -24.21 -22.91 35.27
CA GLY A 2 -25.46 -22.99 34.49
C GLY A 2 -25.78 -21.73 33.67
N MET A 3 -24.77 -20.92 33.34
CA MET A 3 -24.92 -19.70 32.54
C MET A 3 -24.44 -19.96 31.11
N PRO A 4 -25.11 -19.39 30.09
CA PRO A 4 -24.66 -19.54 28.70
C PRO A 4 -23.27 -18.90 28.52
N ALA A 5 -22.31 -19.71 28.08
CA ALA A 5 -20.96 -19.24 27.76
C ALA A 5 -20.92 -18.71 26.32
N HIS A 6 -20.10 -17.69 26.09
CA HIS A 6 -19.85 -17.18 24.73
C HIS A 6 -19.25 -18.29 23.83
N PRO A 7 -19.73 -18.51 22.59
CA PRO A 7 -19.27 -19.60 21.72
C PRO A 7 -17.76 -19.62 21.45
N ALA A 8 -17.13 -18.45 21.37
CA ALA A 8 -15.68 -18.32 21.16
C ALA A 8 -14.83 -18.58 22.42
N ARG A 9 -15.43 -18.68 23.61
CA ARG A 9 -14.69 -18.77 24.88
C ARG A 9 -13.75 -19.98 24.96
N PRO A 10 -14.14 -21.21 24.57
CA PRO A 10 -13.24 -22.35 24.60
C PRO A 10 -12.04 -22.18 23.67
N GLY A 11 -12.25 -21.60 22.47
CA GLY A 11 -11.18 -21.33 21.52
C GLY A 11 -10.20 -20.27 22.04
N ALA A 12 -10.71 -19.17 22.60
CA ALA A 12 -9.87 -18.11 23.17
C ALA A 12 -9.03 -18.59 24.36
N ILE A 13 -9.63 -19.37 25.28
CA ILE A 13 -8.89 -19.95 26.42
C ILE A 13 -7.89 -21.00 25.92
N GLY A 14 -8.30 -21.83 24.96
CA GLY A 14 -7.44 -22.84 24.35
C GLY A 14 -6.19 -22.25 23.73
N GLU A 15 -6.31 -21.14 23.00
CA GLU A 15 -5.16 -20.48 22.34
C GLU A 15 -4.10 -20.02 23.35
N VAL A 16 -4.51 -19.48 24.52
CA VAL A 16 -3.58 -19.05 25.59
C VAL A 16 -2.77 -20.22 26.16
N HIS A 17 -3.33 -21.43 26.14
CA HIS A 17 -2.69 -22.63 26.69
C HIS A 17 -2.11 -23.58 25.62
N ALA A 18 -2.25 -23.26 24.34
CA ALA A 18 -1.93 -24.17 23.24
C ALA A 18 -0.42 -24.41 23.03
N ARG A 19 0.46 -23.60 23.64
CA ARG A 19 1.92 -23.62 23.40
C ARG A 19 2.73 -23.68 24.69
N PRO A 20 2.73 -24.82 25.41
CA PRO A 20 3.64 -25.00 26.54
C PRO A 20 5.09 -25.11 26.03
N HIS A 21 6.00 -24.34 26.62
CA HIS A 21 7.43 -24.40 26.32
C HIS A 21 8.02 -25.77 26.67
N PRO A 22 9.08 -26.21 25.95
CA PRO A 22 9.66 -27.54 26.16
C PRO A 22 10.36 -27.64 27.51
N ALA A 23 9.87 -28.46 28.43
CA ALA A 23 10.58 -28.72 29.69
C ALA A 23 11.63 -29.83 29.48
N PHE A 24 12.89 -29.56 29.81
CA PHE A 24 13.99 -30.52 29.68
C PHE A 24 15.05 -30.39 30.78
N GLU A 25 15.78 -31.47 31.01
CA GLU A 25 16.96 -31.51 31.90
C GLU A 25 18.24 -31.27 31.10
N ALA A 26 19.13 -30.40 31.57
CA ALA A 26 20.46 -30.17 31.01
C ALA A 26 21.43 -31.32 31.39
N PRO A 27 22.50 -31.59 30.61
CA PRO A 27 22.90 -30.91 29.38
C PRO A 27 22.11 -31.36 28.15
N ARG A 28 21.74 -30.40 27.29
CA ARG A 28 20.91 -30.64 26.08
C ARG A 28 21.36 -29.77 24.93
N VAL A 29 21.08 -30.24 23.72
CA VAL A 29 21.17 -29.45 22.49
C VAL A 29 19.78 -29.27 21.90
N LEU A 30 19.51 -28.06 21.44
CA LEU A 30 18.32 -27.71 20.67
C LEU A 30 18.77 -27.24 19.29
N VAL A 31 18.17 -27.82 18.25
CA VAL A 31 18.38 -27.39 16.88
C VAL A 31 17.02 -26.97 16.32
N GLN A 32 16.87 -25.71 15.96
CA GLN A 32 15.65 -25.20 15.35
C GLN A 32 15.94 -24.73 13.93
N LEU A 33 15.12 -25.18 12.98
CA LEU A 33 15.03 -24.61 11.65
C LEU A 33 13.66 -23.95 11.46
N SER A 34 13.65 -22.75 10.91
CA SER A 34 12.45 -22.01 10.54
C SER A 34 12.38 -21.89 9.02
N PHE A 35 11.22 -22.15 8.44
CA PHE A 35 11.01 -22.15 6.99
C PHE A 35 9.87 -21.22 6.60
N MET A 36 10.05 -20.45 5.53
CA MET A 36 8.97 -19.68 4.93
C MET A 36 7.93 -20.63 4.31
N THR A 37 6.65 -20.39 4.58
CA THR A 37 5.55 -21.26 4.11
C THR A 37 4.86 -20.66 2.88
N GLU A 38 5.62 -20.43 1.80
CA GLU A 38 5.11 -19.83 0.57
C GLU A 38 4.02 -20.69 -0.10
N GLY A 39 4.10 -22.03 0.04
CA GLY A 39 3.11 -22.99 -0.43
C GLY A 39 1.90 -23.20 0.52
N GLY A 40 1.78 -22.40 1.57
CA GLY A 40 0.72 -22.52 2.58
C GLY A 40 0.85 -23.77 3.46
N SER A 41 -0.24 -24.20 4.09
CA SER A 41 -0.20 -25.33 5.04
C SER A 41 0.06 -26.70 4.41
N ALA A 42 -0.07 -26.83 3.09
CA ALA A 42 0.11 -28.09 2.38
C ALA A 42 1.57 -28.56 2.38
N VAL A 43 2.54 -27.65 2.30
CA VAL A 43 3.97 -28.00 2.29
C VAL A 43 4.43 -28.53 3.64
N ASP A 44 3.98 -27.92 4.75
CA ASP A 44 4.22 -28.44 6.09
C ASP A 44 3.55 -29.80 6.30
N GLN A 45 2.31 -29.98 5.83
CA GLN A 45 1.63 -31.27 5.91
C GLN A 45 2.40 -32.37 5.17
N ALA A 46 2.96 -32.08 4.00
CA ALA A 46 3.76 -33.04 3.24
C ALA A 46 5.05 -33.42 3.99
N ALA A 47 5.76 -32.42 4.53
CA ALA A 47 6.96 -32.63 5.34
C ALA A 47 6.66 -33.44 6.61
N LEU A 48 5.62 -33.07 7.35
CA LEU A 48 5.19 -33.78 8.57
C LEU A 48 4.71 -35.19 8.27
N ALA A 49 3.97 -35.42 7.19
CA ALA A 49 3.55 -36.75 6.79
C ALA A 49 4.75 -37.65 6.48
N ASP A 50 5.78 -37.11 5.85
CA ASP A 50 7.02 -37.85 5.57
C ASP A 50 7.79 -38.19 6.85
N LEU A 51 7.97 -37.21 7.75
CA LEU A 51 8.61 -37.42 9.05
C LEU A 51 7.83 -38.43 9.90
N SER A 52 6.50 -38.34 9.90
CA SER A 52 5.61 -39.23 10.65
C SER A 52 5.71 -40.67 10.15
N ARG A 53 5.72 -40.88 8.82
CA ARG A 53 5.91 -42.20 8.22
C ARG A 53 7.23 -42.84 8.64
N ARG A 54 8.31 -42.06 8.68
CA ARG A 54 9.64 -42.55 9.08
C ARG A 54 9.72 -42.97 10.54
N GLN A 55 8.97 -42.28 11.41
CA GLN A 55 8.90 -42.61 12.83
C GLN A 55 7.79 -43.62 13.17
N GLY A 56 7.01 -44.08 12.18
CA GLY A 56 5.89 -45.00 12.40
C GLY A 56 4.76 -44.40 13.25
N VAL A 57 4.58 -43.08 13.21
CA VAL A 57 3.52 -42.37 13.96
C VAL A 57 2.46 -41.81 13.02
N ALA A 58 1.27 -41.54 13.54
CA ALA A 58 0.21 -40.89 12.78
C ALA A 58 0.59 -39.43 12.47
N ALA A 59 0.37 -39.02 11.22
CA ALA A 59 0.54 -37.63 10.82
C ALA A 59 -0.47 -36.72 11.56
N PRO A 60 -0.09 -35.45 11.85
CA PRO A 60 -0.99 -34.51 12.48
C PRO A 60 -2.22 -34.20 11.62
N ASP A 61 -3.31 -33.79 12.28
CA ASP A 61 -4.50 -33.28 11.61
C ASP A 61 -4.16 -32.06 10.73
N ARG A 62 -4.89 -31.87 9.63
CA ARG A 62 -4.64 -30.76 8.69
C ARG A 62 -4.80 -29.38 9.34
N SER A 63 -5.67 -29.28 10.35
CA SER A 63 -5.92 -28.05 11.10
C SER A 63 -4.90 -27.82 12.23
N ALA A 64 -4.08 -28.82 12.58
CA ALA A 64 -3.11 -28.74 13.66
C ALA A 64 -2.16 -27.55 13.48
N ARG A 65 -1.85 -26.88 14.58
CA ARG A 65 -0.91 -25.75 14.64
C ARG A 65 0.40 -26.11 15.33
N HIS A 66 0.43 -27.24 16.03
CA HIS A 66 1.60 -27.78 16.68
C HIS A 66 1.55 -29.30 16.61
N HIS A 67 2.71 -29.94 16.57
CA HIS A 67 2.82 -31.39 16.61
C HIS A 67 4.15 -31.80 17.23
N MET A 68 4.15 -32.91 17.97
CA MET A 68 5.33 -33.40 18.67
C MET A 68 5.48 -34.89 18.41
N MET A 69 6.69 -35.31 18.05
CA MET A 69 7.04 -36.71 17.82
C MET A 69 8.41 -37.03 18.40
N LYS A 70 8.63 -38.27 18.82
CA LYS A 70 9.97 -38.73 19.20
C LYS A 70 10.82 -38.88 17.95
N TRP A 71 12.10 -38.54 18.07
CA TRP A 71 13.08 -38.71 17.00
C TRP A 71 14.44 -39.11 17.58
N GLY A 72 14.81 -40.39 17.39
CA GLY A 72 16.01 -40.94 18.02
C GLY A 72 15.98 -40.81 19.55
N LYS A 73 17.03 -40.21 20.13
CA LYS A 73 17.12 -39.90 21.57
C LYS A 73 16.48 -38.55 21.96
N GLY A 74 15.85 -37.89 20.99
CA GLY A 74 15.29 -36.55 21.13
C GLY A 74 13.80 -36.48 20.83
N THR A 75 13.32 -35.25 20.82
CA THR A 75 11.93 -34.89 20.49
C THR A 75 11.93 -33.84 19.40
N LEU A 76 11.20 -34.08 18.32
CA LEU A 76 10.92 -33.09 17.29
C LEU A 76 9.56 -32.44 17.59
N ARG A 77 9.56 -31.11 17.64
CA ARG A 77 8.38 -30.26 17.72
C ARG A 77 8.26 -29.44 16.46
N TRP A 78 7.05 -29.36 15.95
CA TRP A 78 6.69 -28.49 14.84
C TRP A 78 5.66 -27.48 15.32
N GLU A 79 5.82 -26.22 14.92
CA GLU A 79 4.80 -25.19 15.09
C GLU A 79 4.54 -24.43 13.80
N ARG A 80 3.27 -24.11 13.57
CA ARG A 80 2.81 -23.31 12.44
C ARG A 80 2.55 -21.88 12.89
N HIS A 81 3.13 -20.94 12.15
CA HIS A 81 2.86 -19.51 12.27
C HIS A 81 2.14 -19.01 11.02
N ASN A 82 2.01 -17.69 10.85
CA ASN A 82 1.24 -17.12 9.75
C ASN A 82 1.97 -17.23 8.40
N GLU A 83 3.26 -16.85 8.34
CA GLU A 83 4.07 -16.88 7.11
C GLU A 83 5.28 -17.84 7.17
N PHE A 84 5.45 -18.54 8.29
CA PHE A 84 6.54 -19.49 8.49
C PHE A 84 6.14 -20.64 9.41
N SER A 85 6.95 -21.69 9.45
CA SER A 85 6.85 -22.79 10.40
C SER A 85 8.20 -23.07 11.04
N THR A 86 8.19 -23.60 12.26
CA THR A 86 9.39 -23.97 13.01
C THR A 86 9.44 -25.48 13.21
N TYR A 87 10.64 -26.03 13.15
CA TYR A 87 10.95 -27.41 13.44
C TYR A 87 12.08 -27.40 14.46
N LEU A 88 11.76 -27.73 15.71
CA LEU A 88 12.67 -27.76 16.84
C LEU A 88 12.93 -29.21 17.25
N TRP A 89 14.17 -29.65 17.12
CA TRP A 89 14.63 -30.90 17.70
C TRP A 89 15.41 -30.63 18.99
N GLU A 90 15.02 -31.29 20.08
CA GLU A 90 15.78 -31.31 21.33
C GLU A 90 16.38 -32.71 21.55
N GLY A 91 17.64 -32.78 21.92
CA GLY A 91 18.35 -34.06 22.08
C GLY A 91 19.46 -33.99 23.11
N PRO A 92 20.03 -35.16 23.49
CA PRO A 92 21.20 -35.20 24.38
C PRO A 92 22.38 -34.48 23.72
N LEU A 93 23.15 -33.75 24.53
CA LEU A 93 24.37 -33.10 24.07
C LEU A 93 25.54 -34.09 24.12
N ASP A 94 26.19 -34.35 22.99
CA ASP A 94 27.38 -35.20 22.96
C ASP A 94 28.58 -34.50 23.63
N ARG A 95 29.35 -35.25 24.42
CA ARG A 95 30.48 -34.76 25.23
C ARG A 95 31.57 -34.13 24.37
N ALA A 96 31.74 -34.56 23.11
CA ALA A 96 32.76 -34.03 22.19
C ALA A 96 32.34 -32.73 21.47
N GLY A 97 31.06 -32.31 21.56
CA GLY A 97 30.56 -31.13 20.82
C GLY A 97 30.67 -31.23 19.30
N SER A 98 30.90 -32.45 18.77
CA SER A 98 31.11 -32.73 17.35
C SER A 98 29.99 -33.61 16.85
N ARG A 99 29.17 -33.05 15.94
CA ARG A 99 28.11 -33.70 15.16
C ARG A 99 26.97 -34.35 15.97
N ALA A 100 25.99 -33.50 16.32
CA ALA A 100 24.60 -33.93 16.43
C ALA A 100 23.98 -34.34 15.07
N ALA A 101 24.73 -34.20 13.96
CA ALA A 101 24.24 -34.37 12.59
C ALA A 101 23.62 -35.75 12.33
N ASP A 102 24.13 -36.81 12.95
CA ASP A 102 23.66 -38.18 12.68
C ASP A 102 22.37 -38.54 13.45
N GLU A 103 21.98 -37.78 14.49
CA GLU A 103 20.77 -38.05 15.27
C GLU A 103 19.64 -37.01 15.08
N THR A 104 19.94 -35.85 14.45
CA THR A 104 18.91 -34.83 14.16
C THR A 104 18.02 -35.21 12.97
N PRO A 105 16.77 -34.72 12.90
CA PRO A 105 15.89 -34.93 11.75
C PRO A 105 16.30 -34.16 10.49
N PHE A 106 17.26 -33.24 10.58
CA PHE A 106 17.57 -32.23 9.54
C PHE A 106 18.69 -32.64 8.56
N GLY A 107 19.02 -33.93 8.50
CA GLY A 107 20.01 -34.44 7.54
C GLY A 107 19.54 -34.42 6.09
N ALA A 108 20.33 -35.01 5.19
CA ALA A 108 20.07 -35.02 3.74
C ALA A 108 18.70 -35.59 3.32
N SER A 109 18.05 -36.36 4.19
CA SER A 109 16.74 -36.94 3.95
C SER A 109 15.59 -36.03 4.38
N PHE A 110 15.84 -34.87 4.99
CA PHE A 110 14.80 -33.93 5.42
C PHE A 110 14.17 -33.22 4.23
N SER A 111 12.87 -33.41 4.02
CA SER A 111 12.10 -32.70 3.00
C SER A 111 11.70 -31.33 3.55
N ALA A 112 12.50 -30.31 3.27
CA ALA A 112 12.23 -28.95 3.71
C ALA A 112 10.89 -28.44 3.15
N PRO A 113 9.99 -27.88 3.98
CA PRO A 113 8.69 -27.38 3.54
C PRO A 113 8.79 -26.04 2.78
N GLY A 114 9.95 -25.40 2.76
CA GLY A 114 10.17 -24.14 2.07
C GLY A 114 11.60 -23.63 2.22
N THR A 115 11.79 -22.34 1.99
CA THR A 115 13.10 -21.68 2.12
C THR A 115 13.44 -21.48 3.60
N VAL A 116 14.64 -21.88 4.02
CA VAL A 116 15.12 -21.66 5.40
C VAL A 116 15.26 -20.16 5.63
N ILE A 117 14.59 -19.64 6.66
CA ILE A 117 14.72 -18.24 7.09
C ILE A 117 15.60 -18.09 8.32
N SER A 118 15.63 -19.08 9.21
CA SER A 118 16.44 -19.03 10.43
C SER A 118 16.84 -20.44 10.86
N GLY A 119 18.05 -20.56 11.40
CA GLY A 119 18.59 -21.80 11.95
C GLY A 119 19.34 -21.51 13.24
N VAL A 120 19.05 -22.25 14.31
CA VAL A 120 19.72 -22.10 15.62
C VAL A 120 20.24 -23.44 16.08
N ARG A 121 21.47 -23.46 16.58
CA ARG A 121 21.97 -24.49 17.49
C ARG A 121 22.21 -23.88 18.84
N MET A 122 21.45 -24.34 19.83
CA MET A 122 21.53 -23.89 21.21
C MET A 122 21.99 -25.03 22.11
N GLU A 123 23.05 -24.80 22.87
CA GLU A 123 23.60 -25.76 23.82
C GLU A 123 23.34 -25.30 25.26
N PHE A 124 22.62 -26.10 26.03
CA PHE A 124 22.50 -25.96 27.47
C PHE A 124 23.54 -26.83 28.15
N ARG A 125 24.41 -26.22 28.94
CA ARG A 125 25.47 -26.89 29.71
C ARG A 125 25.44 -26.44 31.15
N ASP A 126 25.84 -27.33 32.06
CA ASP A 126 26.12 -26.93 33.43
C ASP A 126 27.24 -25.89 33.45
N TRP A 127 27.05 -24.87 34.30
CA TRP A 127 28.00 -23.79 34.44
C TRP A 127 29.24 -24.25 35.21
N THR A 128 30.27 -24.63 34.47
CA THR A 128 31.58 -25.03 34.98
C THR A 128 32.69 -24.26 34.28
N ALA A 129 33.90 -24.24 34.87
CA ALA A 129 35.08 -23.63 34.25
C ALA A 129 35.45 -24.27 32.89
N GLU A 130 35.05 -25.52 32.65
CA GLU A 130 35.23 -26.17 31.34
C GLU A 130 34.24 -25.63 30.32
N SER A 131 32.96 -25.54 30.68
CA SER A 131 31.91 -24.99 29.82
C SER A 131 32.16 -23.52 29.46
N GLU A 132 32.68 -22.71 30.40
CA GLU A 132 33.04 -21.31 30.13
C GLU A 132 34.13 -21.17 29.06
N ARG A 133 35.08 -22.12 28.96
CA ARG A 133 36.12 -22.08 27.92
C ARG A 133 35.55 -22.18 26.51
N LEU A 134 34.31 -22.66 26.36
CA LEU A 134 33.62 -22.72 25.07
C LEU A 134 33.28 -21.33 24.51
N ILE A 135 33.24 -20.29 25.36
CA ILE A 135 33.04 -18.90 24.95
C ILE A 135 34.12 -18.46 23.96
N ALA A 136 35.35 -18.98 24.10
CA ALA A 136 36.45 -18.68 23.18
C ALA A 136 36.23 -19.20 21.73
N ARG A 137 35.17 -19.96 21.48
CA ARG A 137 34.78 -20.44 20.13
C ARG A 137 33.87 -19.47 19.39
N PHE A 138 33.50 -18.34 19.99
CA PHE A 138 32.68 -17.31 19.37
C PHE A 138 33.58 -16.15 18.89
N ASP A 139 33.09 -15.43 17.89
CA ASP A 139 33.78 -14.25 17.35
C ASP A 139 33.76 -13.10 18.37
N VAL A 140 34.94 -12.62 18.76
CA VAL A 140 35.13 -11.59 19.78
C VAL A 140 34.52 -10.25 19.36
N ASP A 141 34.50 -9.94 18.05
CA ASP A 141 34.04 -8.65 17.54
C ASP A 141 32.51 -8.46 17.65
N SER A 142 31.77 -9.56 17.77
CA SER A 142 30.31 -9.56 17.93
C SER A 142 29.82 -10.35 19.15
N LEU A 143 30.74 -10.70 20.06
CA LEU A 143 30.44 -11.51 21.24
C LEU A 143 29.51 -10.77 22.21
N CYS A 144 28.33 -11.34 22.40
CA CYS A 144 27.36 -10.90 23.37
C CYS A 144 27.33 -11.89 24.54
N TYR A 145 27.50 -11.38 25.76
CA TYR A 145 27.48 -12.18 26.98
C TYR A 145 26.68 -11.45 28.06
N SER A 146 25.53 -12.02 28.41
CA SER A 146 24.63 -11.51 29.43
C SER A 146 24.35 -12.55 30.50
N MET A 147 24.22 -12.08 31.75
CA MET A 147 23.58 -12.85 32.82
C MET A 147 22.07 -12.72 32.70
N VAL A 148 21.33 -13.80 32.95
CA VAL A 148 19.86 -13.82 32.92
C VAL A 148 19.29 -14.65 34.06
N GLU A 149 17.96 -14.58 34.24
CA GLU A 149 17.23 -15.28 35.31
C GLU A 149 17.85 -14.99 36.70
N ASN A 150 18.15 -13.70 36.98
CA ASN A 150 18.79 -13.22 38.21
C ASN A 150 20.14 -13.90 38.51
N GLY A 151 20.95 -14.11 37.47
CA GLY A 151 22.27 -14.71 37.56
C GLY A 151 22.30 -16.24 37.66
N ALA A 152 21.14 -16.91 37.55
CA ALA A 152 21.05 -18.36 37.53
C ALA A 152 21.44 -18.97 36.16
N ALA A 153 21.56 -18.16 35.12
CA ALA A 153 22.12 -18.58 33.84
C ALA A 153 22.88 -17.45 33.15
N ALA A 154 23.69 -17.84 32.18
CA ALA A 154 24.43 -16.96 31.29
C ALA A 154 24.14 -17.33 29.84
N ILE A 155 23.87 -16.34 29.00
CA ILE A 155 23.60 -16.52 27.57
C ILE A 155 24.72 -15.90 26.75
N VAL A 156 25.22 -16.66 25.77
CA VAL A 156 26.38 -16.29 24.96
C VAL A 156 26.09 -16.58 23.48
N THR A 157 26.31 -15.58 22.63
CA THR A 157 26.25 -15.72 21.17
C THR A 157 27.08 -14.62 20.52
N ASP A 158 27.55 -14.86 19.30
CA ASP A 158 28.10 -13.82 18.43
C ASP A 158 27.13 -13.44 17.28
N PHE A 159 25.92 -14.03 17.31
CA PHE A 159 24.90 -13.95 16.26
C PHE A 159 25.36 -14.37 14.86
N ARG A 160 26.48 -15.11 14.77
CA ARG A 160 27.02 -15.63 13.51
C ARG A 160 26.57 -17.07 13.29
N GLN A 161 26.45 -17.42 12.01
CA GLN A 161 26.19 -18.79 11.58
C GLN A 161 27.49 -19.59 11.55
N ASP A 162 27.42 -20.85 11.95
CA ASP A 162 28.50 -21.81 11.80
C ASP A 162 28.57 -22.39 10.38
N GLY A 163 29.45 -23.37 10.18
CA GLY A 163 29.60 -24.04 8.88
C GLY A 163 28.37 -24.81 8.41
N ASP A 164 27.42 -25.10 9.32
CA ASP A 164 26.14 -25.74 9.02
C ASP A 164 25.04 -24.69 8.74
N GLY A 165 25.37 -23.39 8.78
CA GLY A 165 24.41 -22.29 8.60
C GLY A 165 23.56 -22.00 9.85
N LEU A 166 23.93 -22.53 11.01
CA LEU A 166 23.17 -22.39 12.25
C LEU A 166 23.78 -21.31 13.14
N THR A 167 22.95 -20.38 13.63
CA THR A 167 23.36 -19.42 14.66
C THR A 167 23.62 -20.15 15.96
N ARG A 168 24.82 -19.97 16.53
CA ARG A 168 25.22 -20.66 17.76
C ARG A 168 24.80 -19.87 18.99
N VAL A 169 24.20 -20.57 19.94
CA VAL A 169 23.86 -20.03 21.26
C VAL A 169 24.38 -20.98 22.32
N LEU A 170 25.12 -20.47 23.29
CA LEU A 170 25.55 -21.22 24.47
C LEU A 170 24.80 -20.67 25.69
N VAL A 171 24.18 -21.57 26.44
CA VAL A 171 23.55 -21.28 27.72
C VAL A 171 24.30 -22.03 28.81
N LEU A 172 24.89 -21.28 29.74
CA LEU A 172 25.52 -21.81 30.94
C LEU A 172 24.50 -21.75 32.08
N ASP A 173 24.09 -22.92 32.56
CA ASP A 173 23.01 -23.07 33.54
C ASP A 173 23.56 -23.37 34.94
N ARG A 174 23.08 -22.61 35.94
CA ARG A 174 23.39 -22.79 37.37
C ARG A 174 22.16 -23.30 38.14
N GLY A 175 21.51 -24.34 37.62
CA GLY A 175 20.46 -25.07 38.32
C GLY A 175 19.04 -24.54 38.09
N LEU A 176 18.74 -24.00 36.91
CA LEU A 176 17.38 -23.69 36.49
C LEU A 176 16.49 -24.93 36.54
N SER A 177 15.20 -24.74 36.85
CA SER A 177 14.23 -25.84 36.70
C SER A 177 14.00 -26.18 35.23
N ALA A 178 13.57 -27.41 34.92
CA ALA A 178 13.29 -27.83 33.55
C ALA A 178 12.32 -26.90 32.81
N SER A 179 11.31 -26.38 33.52
CA SER A 179 10.36 -25.40 32.99
C SER A 179 11.03 -24.06 32.69
N ARG A 180 11.91 -23.56 33.57
CA ARG A 180 12.64 -22.30 33.35
C ARG A 180 13.62 -22.40 32.19
N ARG A 181 14.33 -23.53 32.04
CA ARG A 181 15.18 -23.80 30.86
C ARG A 181 14.39 -23.74 29.57
N GLY A 182 13.23 -24.38 29.54
CA GLY A 182 12.32 -24.35 28.40
C GLY A 182 11.85 -22.96 28.02
N ALA A 183 11.42 -22.17 29.01
CA ALA A 183 10.98 -20.80 28.81
C ALA A 183 12.12 -19.91 28.30
N LEU A 184 13.34 -20.06 28.85
CA LEU A 184 14.53 -19.37 28.37
C LEU A 184 14.86 -19.77 26.93
N ALA A 185 14.91 -21.07 26.63
CA ALA A 185 15.19 -21.59 25.30
C ALA A 185 14.20 -21.04 24.26
N GLN A 186 12.90 -21.09 24.55
CA GLN A 186 11.88 -20.55 23.66
C GLN A 186 12.08 -19.06 23.38
N ARG A 187 12.35 -18.24 24.40
CA ARG A 187 12.60 -16.79 24.20
C ARG A 187 13.81 -16.54 23.30
N LEU A 188 14.91 -17.26 23.52
CA LEU A 188 16.12 -17.11 22.72
C LEU A 188 15.91 -17.56 21.27
N LEU A 189 15.15 -18.65 21.05
CA LEU A 189 14.74 -19.12 19.73
C LEU A 189 13.83 -18.11 19.01
N GLU A 190 12.85 -17.54 19.73
CA GLU A 190 11.95 -16.50 19.22
C GLU A 190 12.74 -15.24 18.83
N ILE A 191 13.70 -14.80 19.64
CA ILE A 191 14.57 -13.67 19.30
C ILE A 191 15.30 -13.91 17.97
N GLU A 192 15.89 -15.09 17.76
CA GLU A 192 16.57 -15.39 16.49
C GLU A 192 15.60 -15.39 15.31
N THR A 193 14.50 -16.13 15.42
CA THR A 193 13.57 -16.28 14.31
C THR A 193 12.94 -14.93 13.95
N TYR A 194 12.48 -14.17 14.94
CA TYR A 194 11.83 -12.88 14.70
C TYR A 194 12.80 -11.77 14.32
N ARG A 195 14.05 -11.72 14.82
CA ARG A 195 15.02 -10.72 14.34
C ARG A 195 15.30 -10.89 12.85
N THR A 196 15.36 -12.13 12.38
CA THR A 196 15.64 -12.43 10.98
C THR A 196 14.45 -12.06 10.09
N LEU A 197 13.23 -12.39 10.52
CA LEU A 197 11.99 -11.98 9.85
C LEU A 197 11.80 -10.46 9.83
N ALA A 198 12.12 -9.77 10.93
CA ALA A 198 12.07 -8.32 11.01
C ALA A 198 12.95 -7.69 9.92
N MET A 199 14.15 -8.22 9.73
CA MET A 199 15.12 -7.71 8.76
C MET A 199 14.74 -7.90 7.28
N LEU A 200 13.75 -8.75 6.96
CA LEU A 200 13.27 -8.94 5.57
C LEU A 200 12.66 -7.68 4.96
N GLY A 201 12.24 -6.70 5.77
CA GLY A 201 11.74 -5.42 5.28
C GLY A 201 12.83 -4.54 4.66
N LEU A 202 14.09 -4.69 5.09
CA LEU A 202 15.17 -3.80 4.65
C LEU A 202 15.50 -3.93 3.16
N PRO A 203 15.70 -5.13 2.57
CA PRO A 203 15.92 -5.26 1.13
C PRO A 203 14.78 -4.68 0.30
N LEU A 204 13.54 -4.83 0.76
CA LEU A 204 12.37 -4.25 0.12
C LEU A 204 12.38 -2.71 0.21
N ALA A 205 12.70 -2.14 1.36
CA ALA A 205 12.85 -0.70 1.52
C ALA A 205 13.94 -0.12 0.61
N GLN A 206 15.07 -0.84 0.48
CA GLN A 206 16.18 -0.46 -0.38
C GLN A 206 15.80 -0.51 -1.88
N SER A 207 15.01 -1.50 -2.31
CA SER A 207 14.58 -1.62 -3.71
C SER A 207 13.52 -0.56 -4.09
N LEU A 208 12.66 -0.18 -3.15
CA LEU A 208 11.63 0.85 -3.35
C LEU A 208 12.18 2.28 -3.29
N SER A 209 13.26 2.52 -2.52
CA SER A 209 13.80 3.85 -2.29
C SER A 209 14.16 4.64 -3.57
N PRO A 210 14.82 4.06 -4.59
CA PRO A 210 15.08 4.72 -5.87
C PRO A 210 13.80 5.06 -6.64
N ARG A 211 12.80 4.17 -6.61
CA ARG A 211 11.51 4.40 -7.29
C ARG A 211 10.76 5.57 -6.67
N LEU A 212 10.71 5.64 -5.34
CA LEU A 212 10.10 6.77 -4.63
C LEU A 212 10.79 8.09 -4.94
N ARG A 213 12.14 8.10 -5.03
CA ARG A 213 12.89 9.31 -5.43
C ARG A 213 12.50 9.76 -6.84
N ARG A 214 12.39 8.83 -7.80
CA ARG A 214 11.94 9.15 -9.16
C ARG A 214 10.53 9.76 -9.18
N ILE A 215 9.61 9.21 -8.39
CA ILE A 215 8.24 9.72 -8.26
C ILE A 215 8.26 11.13 -7.63
N GLU A 216 9.06 11.35 -6.58
CA GLU A 216 9.26 12.66 -5.96
C GLU A 216 9.77 13.71 -6.96
N ASP A 217 10.82 13.37 -7.71
CA ASP A 217 11.44 14.26 -8.68
C ASP A 217 10.46 14.60 -9.82
N ARG A 218 9.74 13.60 -10.35
CA ARG A 218 8.75 13.82 -11.42
C ARG A 218 7.56 14.64 -10.92
N LEU A 219 7.07 14.39 -9.71
CA LEU A 219 6.01 15.20 -9.10
C LEU A 219 6.44 16.67 -8.95
N ALA A 220 7.69 16.92 -8.53
CA ALA A 220 8.21 18.28 -8.42
C ALA A 220 8.26 19.00 -9.78
N GLN A 221 8.72 18.31 -10.82
CA GLN A 221 8.72 18.81 -12.19
C GLN A 221 7.31 19.13 -12.69
N LEU A 222 6.37 18.17 -12.57
CA LEU A 222 4.98 18.35 -13.00
C LEU A 222 4.29 19.51 -12.28
N THR A 223 4.54 19.66 -10.97
CA THR A 223 4.00 20.78 -10.19
C THR A 223 4.58 22.13 -10.66
N SER A 224 5.83 22.16 -11.11
CA SER A 224 6.43 23.35 -11.72
C SER A 224 5.85 23.63 -13.11
N GLU A 225 5.66 22.61 -13.94
CA GLU A 225 5.03 22.73 -15.27
C GLU A 225 3.59 23.23 -15.14
N MET A 226 2.86 22.78 -14.11
CA MET A 226 1.54 23.33 -13.79
C MET A 226 1.62 24.86 -13.62
N ARG A 227 2.59 25.43 -12.93
CA ARG A 227 2.63 26.90 -12.72
C ARG A 227 2.76 27.74 -14.00
N ASN A 228 3.21 27.18 -15.12
CA ASN A 228 3.42 27.92 -16.36
C ASN A 228 2.17 27.84 -17.27
N GLU A 229 1.34 28.89 -17.28
CA GLU A 229 0.08 28.93 -18.02
C GLU A 229 0.25 28.84 -19.54
N GLU A 230 1.30 29.44 -20.12
CA GLU A 230 1.49 29.55 -21.58
C GLU A 230 1.85 28.23 -22.28
N SER A 231 2.42 27.25 -21.56
CA SER A 231 2.88 25.97 -22.13
C SER A 231 2.14 24.75 -21.57
N ARG A 232 1.05 24.95 -20.83
CA ARG A 232 0.41 23.89 -20.05
C ARG A 232 -0.43 22.97 -20.94
N ASN A 233 0.01 21.73 -21.12
CA ASN A 233 -0.87 20.66 -21.61
C ASN A 233 -1.51 19.94 -20.42
N SER A 234 -2.64 20.47 -19.93
CA SER A 234 -3.30 19.97 -18.72
C SER A 234 -3.71 18.50 -18.80
N GLN A 235 -4.12 18.01 -19.98
CA GLN A 235 -4.50 16.60 -20.15
C GLN A 235 -3.28 15.69 -19.97
N LYS A 236 -2.16 16.02 -20.61
CA LYS A 236 -0.92 15.24 -20.47
C LYS A 236 -0.41 15.24 -19.03
N LEU A 237 -0.44 16.39 -18.36
CA LEU A 237 -0.05 16.49 -16.95
C LEU A 237 -0.94 15.61 -16.05
N LEU A 238 -2.25 15.55 -16.33
CA LEU A 238 -3.19 14.74 -15.57
C LEU A 238 -2.94 13.25 -15.76
N ASP A 239 -2.68 12.82 -16.99
CA ASP A 239 -2.36 11.43 -17.32
C ASP A 239 -1.06 11.00 -16.60
N GLU A 240 -0.03 11.86 -16.62
CA GLU A 240 1.23 11.59 -15.93
C GLU A 240 1.09 11.54 -14.40
N LEU A 241 0.37 12.48 -13.78
CA LEU A 241 0.11 12.47 -12.34
C LEU A 241 -0.66 11.23 -11.92
N THR A 242 -1.66 10.82 -12.72
CA THR A 242 -2.46 9.62 -12.47
C THR A 242 -1.60 8.37 -12.60
N GLY A 243 -0.71 8.30 -13.59
CA GLY A 243 0.25 7.22 -13.75
C GLY A 243 1.21 7.08 -12.56
N LEU A 244 1.76 8.20 -12.08
CA LEU A 244 2.61 8.21 -10.88
C LEU A 244 1.85 7.76 -9.61
N ALA A 245 0.59 8.18 -9.47
CA ALA A 245 -0.26 7.75 -8.36
C ALA A 245 -0.53 6.24 -8.41
N ALA A 246 -0.89 5.71 -9.59
CA ALA A 246 -1.13 4.28 -9.76
C ALA A 246 0.11 3.43 -9.46
N GLU A 247 1.29 3.87 -9.92
CA GLU A 247 2.55 3.18 -9.64
C GLU A 247 2.88 3.19 -8.14
N LEU A 248 2.74 4.35 -7.48
CA LEU A 248 2.98 4.47 -6.05
C LEU A 248 2.05 3.57 -5.23
N GLU A 249 0.76 3.55 -5.55
CA GLU A 249 -0.24 2.73 -4.86
C GLU A 249 0.03 1.24 -5.07
N ALA A 250 0.48 0.83 -6.26
CA ALA A 250 0.88 -0.56 -6.52
C ALA A 250 2.08 -0.98 -5.66
N ASP A 251 3.14 -0.16 -5.62
CA ASP A 251 4.32 -0.40 -4.78
C ASP A 251 3.96 -0.39 -3.27
N ALA A 252 3.08 0.52 -2.83
CA ALA A 252 2.61 0.59 -1.45
C ALA A 252 1.80 -0.67 -1.08
N ALA A 253 0.84 -1.07 -1.92
CA ALA A 253 0.02 -2.26 -1.69
C ALA A 253 0.85 -3.55 -1.64
N ALA A 254 1.85 -3.69 -2.52
CA ALA A 254 2.74 -4.85 -2.55
C ALA A 254 3.64 -4.95 -1.32
N SER A 255 3.99 -3.81 -0.69
CA SER A 255 4.93 -3.74 0.43
C SER A 255 4.28 -3.68 1.81
N LEU A 256 2.98 -3.36 1.88
CA LEU A 256 2.23 -3.12 3.11
C LEU A 256 2.36 -4.27 4.13
N TYR A 257 2.14 -5.51 3.68
CA TYR A 257 2.23 -6.67 4.57
C TYR A 257 3.63 -6.81 5.17
N ARG A 258 4.68 -6.73 4.33
CA ARG A 258 6.05 -6.95 4.78
C ARG A 258 6.51 -5.88 5.76
N PHE A 259 6.23 -4.60 5.51
CA PHE A 259 6.63 -3.56 6.47
C PHE A 259 5.83 -3.63 7.77
N GLY A 260 4.53 -3.95 7.70
CA GLY A 260 3.72 -4.23 8.89
C GLY A 260 4.26 -5.41 9.70
N ALA A 261 4.59 -6.52 9.04
CA ALA A 261 5.17 -7.71 9.65
C ALA A 261 6.54 -7.42 10.25
N SER A 262 7.43 -6.72 9.53
CA SER A 262 8.75 -6.34 10.04
C SER A 262 8.67 -5.55 11.35
N ARG A 263 7.73 -4.60 11.45
CA ARG A 263 7.50 -3.84 12.67
C ARG A 263 6.97 -4.72 13.81
N ALA A 264 5.97 -5.55 13.54
CA ALA A 264 5.40 -6.44 14.55
C ALA A 264 6.43 -7.45 15.08
N TYR A 265 7.34 -7.93 14.23
CA TYR A 265 8.42 -8.81 14.66
C TYR A 265 9.51 -8.10 15.44
N ASP A 266 9.85 -6.86 15.08
CA ASP A 266 10.74 -6.00 15.88
C ASP A 266 10.16 -5.79 17.30
N ASP A 267 8.88 -5.48 17.40
CA ASP A 267 8.18 -5.32 18.68
C ASP A 267 8.23 -6.61 19.53
N ILE A 268 8.07 -7.79 18.91
CA ILE A 268 8.21 -9.08 19.60
C ILE A 268 9.64 -9.27 20.10
N VAL A 269 10.65 -8.96 19.29
CA VAL A 269 12.05 -9.07 19.68
C VAL A 269 12.35 -8.17 20.88
N GLU A 270 11.91 -6.90 20.84
CA GLU A 270 12.06 -5.95 21.95
C GLU A 270 11.38 -6.46 23.23
N GLU A 271 10.16 -7.02 23.14
CA GLU A 271 9.45 -7.60 24.27
C GLU A 271 10.21 -8.81 24.86
N ARG A 272 10.71 -9.72 24.01
CA ARG A 272 11.46 -10.89 24.47
C ARG A 272 12.77 -10.49 25.15
N LEU A 273 13.50 -9.54 24.58
CA LEU A 273 14.74 -9.00 25.16
C LEU A 273 14.48 -8.33 26.52
N ALA A 274 13.41 -7.54 26.64
CA ALA A 274 13.04 -6.90 27.90
C ALA A 274 12.76 -7.94 29.00
N VAL A 275 12.08 -9.04 28.66
CA VAL A 275 11.75 -10.12 29.60
C VAL A 275 12.97 -10.93 30.04
N LEU A 276 14.05 -10.97 29.26
CA LEU A 276 15.30 -11.65 29.68
C LEU A 276 15.91 -11.01 30.93
N ALA A 277 15.65 -9.73 31.17
CA ALA A 277 16.21 -8.95 32.28
C ALA A 277 17.73 -9.11 32.36
N GLU A 278 18.40 -8.83 31.24
CA GLU A 278 19.84 -9.03 31.08
C GLU A 278 20.66 -8.17 32.07
N GLU A 279 21.57 -8.79 32.80
CA GLU A 279 22.63 -8.06 33.53
C GLU A 279 23.93 -8.15 32.71
N ALA A 280 24.57 -6.99 32.52
CA ALA A 280 25.77 -6.89 31.70
C ALA A 280 26.96 -7.59 32.37
N VAL A 281 27.69 -8.40 31.61
CA VAL A 281 29.00 -8.92 32.03
C VAL A 281 30.08 -7.92 31.64
N PRO A 282 30.96 -7.48 32.57
CA PRO A 282 32.00 -6.51 32.27
C PRO A 282 32.86 -6.94 31.07
N GLY A 283 32.99 -6.05 30.08
CA GLY A 283 33.78 -6.29 28.87
C GLY A 283 33.01 -6.88 27.68
N TYR A 284 31.72 -7.16 27.81
CA TYR A 284 30.88 -7.70 26.73
C TYR A 284 29.62 -6.86 26.50
N ASP A 285 29.12 -6.86 25.26
CA ASP A 285 27.82 -6.26 24.94
C ASP A 285 26.69 -7.21 25.43
N THR A 286 25.58 -6.61 25.86
CA THR A 286 24.32 -7.37 26.07
C THR A 286 23.66 -7.67 24.72
N TRP A 287 22.82 -8.70 24.67
CA TRP A 287 22.09 -9.06 23.45
C TRP A 287 21.17 -7.91 23.04
N ALA A 288 20.46 -7.33 24.01
CA ALA A 288 19.61 -6.16 23.79
C ALA A 288 20.40 -4.98 23.17
N ALA A 289 21.54 -4.60 23.76
CA ALA A 289 22.34 -3.47 23.26
C ALA A 289 22.91 -3.74 21.86
N PHE A 290 23.38 -4.97 21.61
CA PHE A 290 23.91 -5.36 20.31
C PHE A 290 22.83 -5.33 19.22
N LEU A 291 21.70 -5.98 19.47
CA LEU A 291 20.61 -6.05 18.49
C LEU A 291 19.98 -4.67 18.27
N GLN A 292 19.74 -3.88 19.31
CA GLN A 292 19.21 -2.52 19.15
C GLN A 292 20.12 -1.66 18.24
N ARG A 293 21.45 -1.76 18.39
CA ARG A 293 22.41 -1.00 17.57
C ARG A 293 22.39 -1.43 16.10
N ARG A 294 22.10 -2.70 15.81
CA ARG A 294 22.21 -3.31 14.46
C ARG A 294 20.88 -3.44 13.71
N VAL A 295 19.76 -3.62 14.42
CA VAL A 295 18.42 -3.80 13.83
C VAL A 295 17.70 -2.45 13.69
N ALA A 296 17.83 -1.55 14.67
CA ALA A 296 17.10 -0.27 14.65
C ALA A 296 17.34 0.59 13.38
N PRO A 297 18.55 0.66 12.77
CA PRO A 297 18.73 1.37 11.51
C PRO A 297 17.89 0.81 10.36
N ALA A 298 17.75 -0.52 10.29
CA ALA A 298 16.94 -1.18 9.28
C ALA A 298 15.46 -0.85 9.46
N MET A 299 14.97 -0.90 10.70
CA MET A 299 13.58 -0.59 11.02
C MET A 299 13.24 0.88 10.77
N ARG A 300 14.18 1.81 11.06
CA ARG A 300 14.05 3.22 10.67
C ARG A 300 13.96 3.41 9.16
N THR A 301 14.69 2.60 8.38
CA THR A 301 14.63 2.66 6.91
C THR A 301 13.27 2.20 6.39
N CYS A 302 12.74 1.08 6.91
CA CYS A 302 11.39 0.60 6.57
C CYS A 302 10.33 1.67 6.87
N ARG A 303 10.34 2.23 8.09
CA ARG A 303 9.40 3.30 8.49
C ARG A 303 9.50 4.54 7.59
N SER A 304 10.72 4.97 7.27
CA SER A 304 10.93 6.13 6.40
C SER A 304 10.35 5.92 5.00
N VAL A 305 10.48 4.71 4.44
CA VAL A 305 9.91 4.38 3.12
C VAL A 305 8.38 4.39 3.15
N GLU A 306 7.76 3.79 4.17
CA GLU A 306 6.30 3.83 4.34
C GLU A 306 5.77 5.26 4.49
N GLU A 307 6.41 6.07 5.33
CA GLU A 307 6.01 7.46 5.56
C GLU A 307 6.16 8.29 4.27
N ARG A 308 7.21 8.04 3.48
CA ARG A 308 7.41 8.68 2.17
C ARG A 308 6.32 8.27 1.19
N GLN A 309 5.96 6.98 1.12
CA GLN A 309 4.84 6.50 0.30
C GLN A 309 3.53 7.23 0.67
N ALA A 310 3.18 7.24 1.96
CA ALA A 310 1.96 7.89 2.44
C ALA A 310 1.96 9.41 2.18
N ASN A 311 3.11 10.07 2.31
CA ASN A 311 3.24 11.50 2.01
C ASN A 311 3.09 11.78 0.51
N LEU A 312 3.75 10.99 -0.35
CA LEU A 312 3.65 11.12 -1.80
C LEU A 312 2.24 10.88 -2.31
N SER A 313 1.55 9.85 -1.79
CA SER A 313 0.17 9.56 -2.16
C SER A 313 -0.71 10.78 -1.90
N ARG A 314 -0.64 11.36 -0.69
CA ARG A 314 -1.36 12.62 -0.36
C ARG A 314 -0.98 13.79 -1.28
N LYS A 315 0.29 13.95 -1.64
CA LYS A 315 0.73 15.03 -2.54
C LYS A 315 0.22 14.83 -3.97
N LEU A 316 0.30 13.62 -4.51
CA LEU A 316 -0.20 13.26 -5.83
C LEU A 316 -1.72 13.44 -5.93
N THR A 317 -2.47 12.99 -4.91
CA THR A 317 -3.93 13.22 -4.86
C THR A 317 -4.25 14.71 -4.91
N ARG A 318 -3.58 15.54 -4.11
CA ARG A 318 -3.80 17.00 -4.12
C ARG A 318 -3.43 17.64 -5.45
N ALA A 319 -2.30 17.28 -6.05
CA ALA A 319 -1.89 17.82 -7.35
C ALA A 319 -2.89 17.44 -8.45
N THR A 320 -3.36 16.19 -8.45
CA THR A 320 -4.37 15.69 -9.39
C THR A 320 -5.70 16.43 -9.23
N GLN A 321 -6.16 16.63 -7.99
CA GLN A 321 -7.38 17.38 -7.70
C GLN A 321 -7.29 18.84 -8.17
N LEU A 322 -6.19 19.53 -7.86
CA LEU A 322 -5.96 20.90 -8.32
C LEU A 322 -5.97 20.99 -9.84
N LEU A 323 -5.27 20.08 -10.53
CA LEU A 323 -5.23 20.09 -11.98
C LEU A 323 -6.61 19.85 -12.60
N ARG A 324 -7.40 18.91 -12.04
CA ARG A 324 -8.77 18.66 -12.47
C ARG A 324 -9.64 19.91 -12.32
N THR A 325 -9.61 20.57 -11.16
CA THR A 325 -10.35 21.81 -10.94
C THR A 325 -9.96 22.90 -11.96
N TRP A 326 -8.68 23.02 -12.30
CA TRP A 326 -8.26 24.02 -13.30
C TRP A 326 -8.75 23.67 -14.71
N ILE A 327 -8.75 22.38 -15.08
CA ILE A 327 -9.32 21.92 -16.35
C ILE A 327 -10.81 22.25 -16.41
N ASP A 328 -11.56 21.96 -15.34
CA ASP A 328 -13.00 22.22 -15.27
C ASP A 328 -13.29 23.72 -15.46
N VAL A 329 -12.52 24.60 -14.81
CA VAL A 329 -12.65 26.07 -14.95
C VAL A 329 -12.31 26.53 -16.38
N GLU A 330 -11.26 25.98 -17.00
CA GLU A 330 -10.89 26.34 -18.38
C GLU A 330 -11.98 25.91 -19.38
N VAL A 331 -12.56 24.71 -19.20
CA VAL A 331 -13.69 24.23 -20.01
C VAL A 331 -14.92 25.12 -19.82
N GLU A 332 -15.24 25.52 -18.59
CA GLU A 332 -16.34 26.47 -18.32
C GLU A 332 -16.12 27.82 -18.99
N LYS A 333 -14.89 28.35 -18.95
CA LYS A 333 -14.51 29.61 -19.60
C LYS A 333 -14.65 29.52 -21.12
N GLN A 334 -14.16 28.43 -21.74
CA GLN A 334 -14.32 28.19 -23.17
C GLN A 334 -15.79 28.09 -23.57
N ASN A 335 -16.61 27.38 -22.80
CA ASN A 335 -18.05 27.30 -23.03
C ASN A 335 -18.72 28.68 -22.95
N ARG A 336 -18.37 29.49 -21.96
CA ARG A 336 -18.87 30.86 -21.83
C ARG A 336 -18.49 31.73 -23.03
N ASP A 337 -17.23 31.68 -23.46
CA ASP A 337 -16.73 32.47 -24.58
C ASP A 337 -17.39 32.05 -25.90
N LEU A 338 -17.62 30.74 -26.07
CA LEU A 338 -18.35 30.19 -27.21
C LEU A 338 -19.80 30.69 -27.24
N LEU A 339 -20.52 30.63 -26.11
CA LEU A 339 -21.89 31.17 -26.00
C LEU A 339 -21.94 32.68 -26.25
N ALA A 340 -20.95 33.44 -25.77
CA ALA A 340 -20.84 34.87 -26.03
C ALA A 340 -20.64 35.17 -27.53
N SER A 341 -19.79 34.37 -28.21
CA SER A 341 -19.58 34.49 -29.65
C SER A 341 -20.84 34.17 -30.46
N MET A 342 -21.60 33.15 -30.04
CA MET A 342 -22.89 32.79 -30.65
C MET A 342 -23.92 33.90 -30.48
N ASN A 343 -24.05 34.46 -29.28
CA ASN A 343 -24.95 35.59 -29.02
C ASN A 343 -24.60 36.81 -29.86
N ASN A 344 -23.31 37.12 -30.04
CA ASN A 344 -22.88 38.21 -30.91
C ASN A 344 -23.23 37.95 -32.39
N ARG A 345 -23.02 36.72 -32.87
CA ARG A 345 -23.41 36.33 -34.24
C ARG A 345 -24.92 36.42 -34.44
N ALA A 346 -25.72 35.93 -33.50
CA ALA A 346 -27.18 36.03 -33.55
C ALA A 346 -27.65 37.50 -33.56
N ARG A 347 -27.07 38.36 -32.72
CA ARG A 347 -27.36 39.81 -32.74
C ARG A 347 -27.00 40.47 -34.07
N LEU A 348 -25.88 40.08 -34.69
CA LEU A 348 -25.48 40.60 -35.99
C LEU A 348 -26.46 40.15 -37.09
N GLN A 349 -26.87 38.87 -37.07
CA GLN A 349 -27.88 38.35 -37.99
C GLN A 349 -29.22 39.09 -37.85
N LEU A 350 -29.67 39.36 -36.62
CA LEU A 350 -30.88 40.15 -36.36
C LEU A 350 -30.77 41.57 -36.91
N ARG A 351 -29.61 42.24 -36.76
CA ARG A 351 -29.40 43.58 -37.32
C ARG A 351 -29.42 43.57 -38.85
N LEU A 352 -28.78 42.58 -39.48
CA LEU A 352 -28.78 42.45 -40.94
C LEU A 352 -30.20 42.19 -41.47
N GLN A 353 -30.96 41.33 -40.81
CA GLN A 353 -32.35 41.08 -41.16
C GLN A 353 -33.19 42.36 -41.03
N GLN A 354 -33.03 43.12 -39.95
CA GLN A 354 -33.70 44.41 -39.76
C GLN A 354 -33.31 45.44 -40.83
N THR A 355 -32.07 45.44 -41.31
CA THR A 355 -31.67 46.32 -42.42
C THR A 355 -32.33 45.92 -43.74
N VAL A 356 -32.49 44.62 -44.02
CA VAL A 356 -33.20 44.14 -45.22
C VAL A 356 -34.70 44.43 -45.14
N GLU A 357 -35.30 44.26 -43.96
CA GLU A 357 -36.69 44.65 -43.71
C GLU A 357 -36.92 46.16 -43.88
N GLY A 358 -35.95 47.01 -43.50
CA GLY A 358 -36.02 48.45 -43.76
C GLY A 358 -36.03 48.78 -45.26
N LEU A 359 -35.27 48.03 -46.06
CA LEU A 359 -35.22 48.20 -47.52
C LEU A 359 -36.49 47.67 -48.20
N SER A 360 -37.13 46.63 -47.65
CA SER A 360 -38.37 46.07 -48.21
C SER A 360 -39.53 47.08 -48.19
N VAL A 361 -39.56 48.00 -47.23
CA VAL A 361 -40.54 49.11 -47.20
C VAL A 361 -40.49 49.92 -48.48
N ALA A 362 -39.30 50.24 -49.00
CA ALA A 362 -39.14 51.00 -50.24
C ALA A 362 -39.61 50.18 -51.46
N ALA A 363 -39.19 48.91 -51.54
CA ALA A 363 -39.57 48.02 -52.64
C ALA A 363 -41.09 47.78 -52.70
N VAL A 364 -41.71 47.43 -51.56
CA VAL A 364 -43.17 47.20 -51.47
C VAL A 364 -43.94 48.48 -51.76
N SER A 365 -43.49 49.63 -51.25
CA SER A 365 -44.13 50.92 -51.54
C SER A 365 -44.14 51.24 -53.04
N TYR A 366 -43.03 50.99 -53.73
CA TYR A 366 -42.94 51.19 -55.18
C TYR A 366 -43.95 50.31 -55.94
N TYR A 367 -44.03 49.02 -55.63
CA TYR A 367 -44.98 48.11 -56.27
C TYR A 367 -46.45 48.50 -55.99
N VAL A 368 -46.79 48.89 -54.76
CA VAL A 368 -48.15 49.31 -54.40
C VAL A 368 -48.55 50.61 -55.10
N VAL A 369 -47.65 51.61 -55.14
CA VAL A 369 -47.89 52.84 -55.91
C VAL A 369 -48.10 52.53 -57.40
N GLY A 370 -47.28 51.63 -57.96
CA GLY A 370 -47.46 51.16 -59.34
C GLY A 370 -48.83 50.52 -59.58
N LEU A 371 -49.30 49.68 -58.65
CA LEU A 371 -50.61 49.04 -58.73
C LEU A 371 -51.76 50.06 -58.66
N VAL A 372 -51.67 51.04 -57.75
CA VAL A 372 -52.64 52.15 -57.67
C VAL A 372 -52.63 52.97 -58.97
N GLY A 373 -51.46 53.23 -59.55
CA GLY A 373 -51.34 53.90 -60.84
C GLY A 373 -51.99 53.14 -61.99
N TYR A 374 -51.83 51.81 -62.05
CA TYR A 374 -52.50 50.96 -63.04
C TYR A 374 -54.02 50.94 -62.86
N LEU A 375 -54.50 50.85 -61.62
CA LEU A 375 -55.94 50.94 -61.30
C LEU A 375 -56.52 52.30 -61.72
N ALA A 376 -55.82 53.39 -61.43
CA ALA A 376 -56.25 54.74 -61.83
C ALA A 376 -56.38 54.87 -63.36
N LYS A 377 -55.42 54.31 -64.11
CA LYS A 377 -55.50 54.23 -65.59
C LYS A 377 -56.66 53.36 -66.07
N GLY A 378 -56.96 52.25 -65.38
CA GLY A 378 -58.12 51.40 -65.67
C GLY A 378 -59.45 52.10 -65.45
N VAL A 379 -59.58 52.90 -64.38
CA VAL A 379 -60.81 53.66 -64.07
C VAL A 379 -61.05 54.80 -65.05
N THR A 380 -60.00 55.41 -65.61
CA THR A 380 -60.16 56.41 -66.68
C THR A 380 -60.73 55.83 -67.98
N ILE A 381 -60.55 54.54 -68.23
CA ILE A 381 -61.17 53.83 -69.37
C ILE A 381 -62.69 53.65 -69.14
N ALA A 382 -63.14 53.67 -67.88
CA ALA A 382 -64.53 53.48 -67.48
C ALA A 382 -65.37 54.78 -67.40
N GLY A 383 -64.86 55.92 -67.90
CA GLY A 383 -65.64 57.15 -68.12
C GLY A 383 -65.60 58.22 -67.02
N LEU A 384 -64.73 58.09 -66.01
CA LEU A 384 -64.50 59.12 -64.98
C LEU A 384 -63.26 59.97 -65.32
N THR A 385 -63.39 61.30 -65.33
CA THR A 385 -62.34 62.28 -65.67
C THR A 385 -61.35 62.53 -64.53
N VAL A 386 -60.63 61.49 -64.11
CA VAL A 386 -59.59 61.61 -63.08
C VAL A 386 -58.21 61.56 -63.75
N LYS A 387 -57.37 62.58 -63.58
CA LYS A 387 -56.00 62.58 -64.13
C LYS A 387 -55.15 61.53 -63.38
N PRO A 388 -54.71 60.43 -64.02
CA PRO A 388 -54.01 59.35 -63.32
C PRO A 388 -52.69 59.78 -62.67
N GLU A 389 -52.03 60.80 -63.24
CA GLU A 389 -50.78 61.36 -62.70
C GLU A 389 -50.97 62.00 -61.32
N LEU A 390 -52.08 62.71 -61.11
CA LEU A 390 -52.42 63.35 -59.83
C LEU A 390 -52.73 62.32 -58.75
N VAL A 391 -53.47 61.26 -59.09
CA VAL A 391 -53.78 60.15 -58.16
C VAL A 391 -52.51 59.41 -57.76
N THR A 392 -51.60 59.18 -58.71
CA THR A 392 -50.32 58.51 -58.44
C THR A 392 -49.40 59.39 -57.60
N ALA A 393 -49.34 60.70 -57.85
CA ALA A 393 -48.53 61.62 -57.06
C ALA A 393 -49.01 61.76 -55.61
N ILE A 394 -50.33 61.80 -55.39
CA ILE A 394 -50.92 61.87 -54.04
C ILE A 394 -50.80 60.53 -53.29
N SER A 395 -50.85 59.40 -54.01
CA SER A 395 -50.77 58.08 -53.38
C SER A 395 -49.38 57.75 -52.83
N VAL A 396 -48.30 58.30 -53.40
CA VAL A 396 -46.92 58.08 -52.93
C VAL A 396 -46.72 58.37 -51.43
N PRO A 397 -46.98 59.59 -50.91
CA PRO A 397 -46.77 59.88 -49.50
C PRO A 397 -47.72 59.08 -48.59
N VAL A 398 -48.95 58.81 -49.04
CA VAL A 398 -49.94 58.04 -48.27
C VAL A 398 -49.51 56.57 -48.14
N VAL A 399 -49.10 55.94 -49.23
CA VAL A 399 -48.68 54.53 -49.28
C VAL A 399 -47.37 54.33 -48.50
N VAL A 400 -46.38 55.20 -48.69
CA VAL A 400 -45.12 55.13 -47.95
C VAL A 400 -45.36 55.29 -46.44
N LEU A 401 -46.18 56.26 -46.03
CA LEU A 401 -46.52 56.47 -44.62
C LEU A 401 -47.30 55.27 -44.05
N ALA A 402 -48.27 54.74 -44.79
CA ALA A 402 -49.08 53.59 -44.37
C ALA A 402 -48.23 52.33 -44.20
N ILE A 403 -47.37 51.99 -45.17
CA ILE A 403 -46.47 50.83 -45.10
C ILE A 403 -45.45 51.02 -43.98
N TRP A 404 -44.87 52.22 -43.84
CA TRP A 404 -43.94 52.50 -42.74
C TRP A 404 -44.61 52.38 -41.36
N LEU A 405 -45.83 52.90 -41.18
CA LEU A 405 -46.59 52.74 -39.94
C LEU A 405 -46.96 51.28 -39.67
N PHE A 406 -47.32 50.53 -40.71
CA PHE A 406 -47.65 49.10 -40.61
C PHE A 406 -46.42 48.28 -40.17
N VAL A 407 -45.27 48.45 -40.84
CA VAL A 407 -44.01 47.79 -40.46
C VAL A 407 -43.56 48.23 -39.06
N ARG A 408 -43.67 49.52 -38.73
CA ARG A 408 -43.34 50.03 -37.39
C ARG A 408 -44.26 49.45 -36.30
N ARG A 409 -45.55 49.22 -36.60
CA ARG A 409 -46.52 48.60 -35.69
C ARG A 409 -46.20 47.12 -35.45
N ILE A 410 -45.88 46.37 -36.50
CA ILE A 410 -45.45 44.97 -36.40
C ILE A 410 -44.16 44.86 -35.58
N ARG A 411 -43.20 45.77 -35.79
CA ARG A 411 -41.96 45.84 -35.00
C ARG A 411 -42.21 46.05 -33.52
N ARG A 412 -43.12 46.96 -33.16
CA ARG A 412 -43.45 47.22 -31.74
C ARG A 412 -44.10 46.02 -31.07
N ALA A 413 -44.94 45.27 -31.79
CA ALA A 413 -45.58 44.07 -31.26
C ALA A 413 -44.58 42.92 -30.98
N HIS A 414 -43.57 42.74 -31.85
CA HIS A 414 -42.56 41.69 -31.67
C HIS A 414 -41.40 42.09 -30.73
N SER A 415 -41.21 43.38 -30.44
CA SER A 415 -40.19 43.83 -29.48
C SER A 415 -40.59 43.67 -28.01
N ASP A 416 -41.88 43.58 -27.71
CA ASP A 416 -42.37 43.44 -26.33
C ASP A 416 -42.31 41.99 -25.82
N ASP A 417 -42.30 40.98 -26.70
CA ASP A 417 -42.15 39.56 -26.33
C ASP A 417 -40.70 39.17 -25.95
N ALA A 418 -39.72 40.07 -26.14
CA ALA A 418 -38.30 39.83 -25.85
C ALA A 418 -37.85 40.37 -24.48
N ARG A 419 -38.79 40.78 -23.61
CA ARG A 419 -38.51 41.34 -22.27
C ARG A 419 -38.96 40.48 -21.08
N HIS A 420 -39.34 39.22 -21.31
CA HIS A 420 -39.62 38.26 -20.24
C HIS A 420 -38.58 37.14 -20.18
#